data_AF-A0A5K0W237-F1
#
_entry.id   AF-A0A5K0W237-F1
#
_cell.length_a   1.000
_cell.length_b   1.000
_cell.length_c   1.000
_cell.angle_alpha   90.00
_cell.angle_beta   90.00
_cell.angle_gamma   90.00
#
_symmetry.space_group_name_H-M   'P 1'
#
loop_
_entity.id
_entity.type
_entity.pdbx_description
1 polymer ?
#
loop_
_entity_poly.entity_id
_entity_poly.type
_entity_poly.pdbx_seq_one_letter_code
_entity_poly.pdbx_strand_id
1 'polypeptide(L)' 'TFGRVLECWDREAREYVAIKVVRSIRKYRDAAMVEIDVLNRLTKNDITGL' A
#
# COMPACT_ATOMS: atom_id res chain seq x y z
N THR A 1 -2.91 -9.11 14.02
CA THR A 1 -3.36 -8.73 12.65
C THR A 1 -2.90 -7.31 12.32
N PHE A 2 -2.46 -7.04 11.09
CA PHE A 2 -1.80 -5.76 10.72
C PHE A 2 -2.78 -4.57 10.56
N GLY A 3 -4.02 -4.84 10.15
CA GLY A 3 -5.00 -3.80 9.79
C GLY A 3 -6.25 -4.39 9.16
N ARG A 4 -6.94 -3.60 8.33
CA ARG A 4 -8.05 -4.03 7.45
C ARG A 4 -7.79 -3.55 6.02
N VAL A 5 -8.27 -4.29 5.04
CA VAL A 5 -8.28 -3.89 3.62
C VAL A 5 -9.73 -3.69 3.20
N LEU A 6 -10.01 -2.60 2.51
CA LEU A 6 -11.34 -2.22 2.05
C LEU A 6 -11.31 -2.04 0.53
N GLU A 7 -12.37 -2.46 -0.14
CA GLU A 7 -12.65 -2.02 -1.51
C GLU A 7 -13.27 -0.62 -1.43
N CYS A 8 -12.71 0.34 -2.17
CA CYS A 8 -13.13 1.73 -2.15
C CYS A 8 -13.23 2.28 -3.57
N TRP A 9 -14.20 3.16 -3.80
CA TRP A 9 -14.33 3.88 -5.08
C TRP A 9 -13.45 5.14 -5.05
N ASP A 10 -12.44 5.21 -5.92
CA ASP A 10 -11.66 6.42 -6.15
C ASP A 10 -12.46 7.40 -7.02
N ARG A 11 -12.71 8.61 -6.50
CA ARG A 11 -13.51 9.63 -7.18
C ARG A 11 -12.74 10.36 -8.29
N GLU A 12 -11.41 10.38 -8.21
CA GLU A 12 -10.54 11.06 -9.17
C GLU A 12 -10.24 10.14 -10.35
N ALA A 13 -9.68 8.96 -10.07
CA ALA A 13 -9.37 7.96 -11.10
C ALA A 13 -10.62 7.24 -11.66
N ARG A 14 -11.76 7.32 -10.95
CA ARG A 14 -13.03 6.64 -11.30
C ARG A 14 -12.86 5.13 -11.45
N GLU A 15 -12.19 4.51 -10.48
CA GLU A 15 -11.99 3.06 -10.41
C GLU A 15 -12.10 2.53 -8.98
N TYR A 16 -12.29 1.22 -8.84
CA TYR A 16 -12.27 0.55 -7.54
C TYR A 16 -10.83 0.20 -7.14
N VAL A 17 -10.45 0.57 -5.92
CA VAL A 17 -9.11 0.37 -5.36
C VAL A 17 -9.15 -0.35 -4.01
N ALA A 18 -8.07 -1.03 -3.67
CA ALA A 18 -7.89 -1.62 -2.35
C ALA A 18 -7.19 -0.63 -1.40
N ILE A 19 -7.86 -0.22 -0.32
CA ILE A 19 -7.29 0.66 0.71
C ILE A 19 -6.89 -0.16 1.93
N LYS A 20 -5.59 -0.21 2.24
CA LYS A 20 -5.02 -0.87 3.41
C LYS A 20 -4.92 0.08 4.60
N VAL A 21 -5.79 -0.07 5.59
CA VAL A 21 -5.80 0.73 6.83
C VAL A 21 -4.96 0.06 7.91
N VAL A 22 -3.81 0.65 8.23
CA VAL A 22 -2.86 0.16 9.23
C VAL A 22 -3.20 0.72 10.62
N ARG A 23 -3.13 -0.12 11.66
CA ARG A 23 -3.36 0.34 13.03
C ARG A 23 -2.27 1.31 13.48
N SER A 24 -2.66 2.30 14.28
CA SER A 24 -1.78 3.34 14.82
C SER A 24 -0.86 2.87 15.96
N ILE A 25 -0.26 1.69 15.83
CA ILE A 25 0.68 1.11 16.81
C ILE A 25 2.06 1.10 16.16
N ARG A 26 3.09 1.56 16.89
CA ARG A 26 4.47 1.75 16.39
C ARG A 26 4.97 0.55 15.58
N LYS A 27 4.93 -0.68 16.13
CA LYS A 27 5.39 -1.88 15.42
C LYS A 27 4.71 -2.14 14.07
N TYR A 28 3.44 -1.74 13.91
CA TYR A 28 2.72 -1.91 12.64
C TYR A 28 2.99 -0.77 11.66
N ARG A 29 3.21 0.45 12.17
CA ARG A 29 3.68 1.58 11.35
C ARG A 29 5.06 1.31 10.78
N ASP A 30 6.00 0.86 11.62
CA ASP A 30 7.38 0.55 11.21
C ASP A 30 7.39 -0.51 10.10
N ALA A 31 6.60 -1.57 10.27
CA ALA A 31 6.47 -2.61 9.25
C ALA A 31 5.77 -2.13 7.96
N ALA A 32 4.79 -1.22 8.05
CA ALA A 32 4.16 -0.62 6.87
C ALA A 32 5.13 0.28 6.09
N MET A 33 6.04 0.98 6.77
CA MET A 33 7.07 1.78 6.11
C MET A 33 8.06 0.91 5.33
N VAL A 34 8.42 -0.26 5.87
CA VAL A 34 9.25 -1.25 5.15
C VAL A 34 8.54 -1.76 3.90
N GLU A 35 7.25 -2.07 3.99
CA GLU A 35 6.44 -2.50 2.84
C GLU A 35 6.40 -1.44 1.73
N ILE A 36 6.18 -0.17 2.10
CA ILE A 36 6.22 0.97 1.18
C ILE A 36 7.61 1.12 0.53
N ASP A 37 8.69 1.01 1.30
CA ASP A 37 10.06 1.11 0.77
C ASP A 37 10.37 0.00 -0.23
N VAL A 38 9.99 -1.25 0.08
CA VAL A 38 10.16 -2.39 -0.83
C VAL A 38 9.38 -2.16 -2.12
N LEU A 39 8.11 -1.76 -2.05
CA LEU A 39 7.29 -1.49 -3.24
C LEU A 39 7.88 -0.35 -4.07
N ASN A 40 8.30 0.75 -3.45
CA ASN A 40 8.95 1.87 -4.16
C ASN A 40 10.25 1.46 -4.85
N ARG A 41 11.05 0.60 -4.22
CA ARG A 41 12.29 0.07 -4.83
C ARG A 41 11.98 -0.83 -6.01
N LEU A 42 10.98 -1.69 -5.90
CA LEU A 42 10.53 -2.54 -7.00
C LEU A 42 10.07 -1.67 -8.17
N THR A 43 9.15 -0.73 -7.95
CA THR A 43 8.65 0.17 -9.00
C THR A 43 9.77 0.98 -9.69
N LYS A 44 10.79 1.40 -8.94
CA LYS A 44 11.95 2.12 -9.54
C LYS A 44 12.88 1.23 -10.35
N ASN A 45 13.01 -0.04 -9.96
CA ASN A 45 13.94 -0.99 -10.57
C ASN A 45 13.25 -1.91 -11.58
N ASP A 46 11.94 -1.73 -11.80
CA ASP A 46 11.18 -2.51 -12.76
C ASP A 46 11.43 -1.98 -14.18
N ILE A 47 12.44 -2.56 -14.86
CA ILE A 47 12.85 -2.20 -16.22
C ILE A 47 11.84 -2.74 -17.26
N THR A 48 10.98 -3.67 -16.85
CA THR A 48 9.99 -4.34 -17.70
C THR A 48 8.65 -4.32 -16.99
N GLY A 49 7.90 -3.23 -17.12
CA GLY A 49 6.50 -3.14 -16.67
C GLY A 49 5.54 -4.00 -17.50
N LEU A 50 5.92 -5.25 -17.79
CA LEU A 50 5.16 -6.28 -18.50
C LEU A 50 4.95 -7.50 -17.59
#